data_AF-A0A3M9NAW1-F1
#
_entry.id   AF-A0A3M9NAW1-F1
#
_cell.length_a   1.000
_cell.length_b   1.000
_cell.length_c   1.000
_cell.angle_alpha   90.00
_cell.angle_beta   90.00
_cell.angle_gamma   90.00
#
_symmetry.space_group_name_H-M   'P 1'
#
loop_
_entity.id
_entity.type
_entity.pdbx_description
1 polymer ?
#
loop_
_entity_poly.entity_id
_entity_poly.type
_entity_poly.pdbx_seq_one_letter_code
_entity_poly.pdbx_strand_id
1 'polypeptide(L)'
;MELILPFQSPAFPFHISFKDKILLMGSCFSEEMGNKLQALKFGIIQNPNGILYDPLSISDALFSYIENKPFEEKNLFQLNGLWHSWQHHSVFSGVNKESVLQKITESQSCAHVFLKNATCLFITFGTAFNYLLKSNSQNVANCHKVSGNSFIKNLLPVEEIRADLQSVITALERFNSQLKIIFTVSPVKHIKDGIIENSRSKARLIEAAHVIAEEKKNAFYFPSYEIVTDVLRDYRFFKKDLVHPNEMATDFVFEKFSESFFDHETKSIINEIEKVTAAANHKPFEKESEKHQQFIFAQIENIDRLQQKFPFVNLSNERQYFQSQLK
;
A
#
# COMPACT_ATOMS: atom_id res chain seq x y z
N MET A 1 -8.33 -0.72 -34.24
CA MET A 1 -8.26 0.58 -33.55
C MET A 1 -7.78 0.29 -32.15
N GLU A 2 -6.58 0.74 -31.79
CA GLU A 2 -6.11 0.64 -30.40
C GLU A 2 -6.95 1.59 -29.53
N LEU A 3 -7.55 1.06 -28.47
CA LEU A 3 -8.44 1.81 -27.56
C LEU A 3 -7.68 2.31 -26.32
N ILE A 4 -6.35 2.35 -26.37
CA ILE A 4 -5.46 2.72 -25.28
C ILE A 4 -4.51 3.80 -25.79
N LEU A 5 -4.31 4.86 -25.01
CA LEU A 5 -3.32 5.90 -25.37
C LEU A 5 -1.90 5.34 -25.26
N PRO A 6 -0.99 5.66 -26.19
CA PRO A 6 0.40 5.29 -26.04
C PRO A 6 0.96 5.97 -24.79
N PHE A 7 1.40 5.16 -23.83
CA PHE A 7 1.94 5.61 -22.57
C PHE A 7 3.26 4.88 -22.31
N GLN A 8 4.33 5.66 -22.14
CA GLN A 8 5.62 5.13 -21.74
C GLN A 8 5.71 5.19 -20.21
N SER A 9 6.00 4.03 -19.61
CA SER A 9 6.23 3.93 -18.17
C SER A 9 7.34 4.90 -17.73
N PRO A 10 7.16 5.65 -16.62
CA PRO A 10 8.17 6.56 -16.14
C PRO A 10 9.45 5.80 -15.78
N ALA A 11 10.59 6.35 -16.16
CA ALA A 11 11.90 5.82 -15.78
C ALA A 11 12.34 6.46 -14.46
N PHE A 12 12.78 5.64 -13.51
CA PHE A 12 13.34 6.10 -12.24
C PHE A 12 14.85 5.86 -12.21
N PRO A 13 15.63 6.67 -11.47
CA PRO A 13 17.09 6.53 -11.39
C PRO A 13 17.52 5.36 -10.48
N PHE A 14 16.62 4.44 -10.18
CA PHE A 14 16.84 3.29 -9.30
C PHE A 14 15.91 2.14 -9.67
N HIS A 15 16.26 0.95 -9.19
CA HIS A 15 15.43 -0.25 -9.28
C HIS A 15 15.08 -0.76 -7.89
N ILE A 16 13.98 -1.50 -7.82
CA ILE A 16 13.52 -2.23 -6.64
C ILE A 16 13.78 -3.72 -6.89
N SER A 17 14.34 -4.39 -5.90
CA SER A 17 14.71 -5.79 -5.91
C SER A 17 14.19 -6.49 -4.65
N PHE A 18 14.42 -7.79 -4.55
CA PHE A 18 14.06 -8.58 -3.37
C PHE A 18 14.86 -8.23 -2.11
N LYS A 19 15.94 -7.46 -2.24
CA LYS A 19 16.74 -6.97 -1.09
C LYS A 19 16.14 -5.70 -0.50
N ASP A 20 15.25 -5.04 -1.23
CA ASP A 20 14.62 -3.80 -0.80
C ASP A 20 13.52 -4.06 0.24
N LYS A 21 13.42 -3.11 1.17
CA LYS A 21 12.38 -3.09 2.21
C LYS A 21 11.39 -1.99 1.88
N ILE A 22 10.16 -2.38 1.57
CA ILE A 22 9.15 -1.48 1.01
C ILE A 22 8.05 -1.24 2.05
N LEU A 23 7.89 0.01 2.48
CA LEU A 23 6.72 0.43 3.24
C LEU A 23 5.69 0.98 2.27
N LEU A 24 4.47 0.43 2.27
CA LEU A 24 3.36 0.98 1.51
C LEU A 24 2.32 1.55 2.48
N MET A 25 1.86 2.77 2.23
CA MET A 25 0.75 3.34 2.99
C MET A 25 -0.16 4.22 2.14
N GLY A 26 -1.42 4.29 2.53
CA GLY A 26 -2.41 5.15 1.91
C GLY A 26 -3.72 4.42 1.65
N SER A 27 -4.34 4.72 0.50
CA SER A 27 -5.68 4.27 0.16
C SER A 27 -5.78 2.74 0.02
N CYS A 28 -7.00 2.22 -0.17
CA CYS A 28 -7.21 0.80 -0.50
C CYS A 28 -6.43 0.34 -1.75
N PHE A 29 -6.11 1.25 -2.67
CA PHE A 29 -5.29 0.92 -3.84
C PHE A 29 -3.84 0.61 -3.45
N SER A 30 -3.33 1.21 -2.37
CA SER A 30 -2.03 0.83 -1.77
C SER A 30 -2.04 -0.65 -1.37
N GLU A 31 -3.18 -1.14 -0.87
CA GLU A 31 -3.33 -2.54 -0.49
C GLU A 31 -3.35 -3.49 -1.67
N GLU A 32 -4.04 -3.14 -2.75
CA GLU A 32 -4.03 -3.93 -3.99
C GLU A 32 -2.59 -4.09 -4.52
N MET A 33 -1.81 -3.01 -4.52
CA MET A 33 -0.40 -3.03 -4.98
C MET A 33 0.52 -3.80 -4.03
N GLY A 34 0.39 -3.58 -2.72
CA GLY A 34 1.21 -4.29 -1.74
C GLY A 34 0.86 -5.78 -1.66
N ASN A 35 -0.40 -6.17 -1.82
CA ASN A 35 -0.78 -7.58 -1.92
C ASN A 35 -0.10 -8.28 -3.12
N LYS A 36 0.02 -7.60 -4.27
CA LYS A 36 0.77 -8.13 -5.43
C LYS A 36 2.26 -8.28 -5.12
N LEU A 37 2.89 -7.28 -4.50
CA LEU A 37 4.29 -7.37 -4.06
C LEU A 37 4.51 -8.50 -3.04
N GLN A 38 3.59 -8.68 -2.09
CA GLN A 38 3.64 -9.75 -1.09
C GLN A 38 3.47 -11.13 -1.72
N ALA A 39 2.55 -11.28 -2.68
CA ALA A 39 2.38 -12.51 -3.46
C ALA A 39 3.66 -12.89 -4.20
N LEU A 40 4.38 -11.87 -4.72
CA LEU A 40 5.70 -12.01 -5.32
C LEU A 40 6.85 -12.14 -4.31
N LYS A 41 6.57 -12.23 -3.00
CA LYS A 41 7.55 -12.44 -1.92
C LYS A 41 8.51 -11.27 -1.66
N PHE A 42 8.17 -10.05 -2.07
CA PHE A 42 8.94 -8.86 -1.68
C PHE A 42 8.84 -8.61 -0.17
N GLY A 43 9.92 -8.07 0.41
CA GLY A 43 9.96 -7.68 1.81
C GLY A 43 9.19 -6.39 2.06
N ILE A 44 7.89 -6.49 2.38
CA ILE A 44 7.02 -5.34 2.58
C ILE A 44 6.40 -5.26 3.98
N ILE A 45 6.02 -4.06 4.38
CA ILE A 45 4.89 -3.85 5.30
C ILE A 45 3.90 -2.88 4.66
N GLN A 46 2.64 -2.99 5.04
CA GLN A 46 1.56 -2.24 4.41
C GLN A 46 0.63 -1.66 5.48
N ASN A 47 0.27 -0.39 5.31
CA ASN A 47 -0.73 0.33 6.09
C ASN A 47 -0.67 0.04 7.61
N PRO A 48 0.40 0.46 8.33
CA PRO A 48 0.50 0.18 9.77
C PRO A 48 -0.56 0.89 10.64
N ASN A 49 -1.23 1.93 10.12
CA ASN A 49 -2.42 2.53 10.73
C ASN A 49 -3.74 2.03 10.11
N GLY A 50 -3.64 1.07 9.19
CA GLY A 50 -4.67 0.71 8.23
C GLY A 50 -4.80 1.76 7.12
N ILE A 51 -5.89 1.70 6.35
CA ILE A 51 -6.10 2.58 5.20
C ILE A 51 -6.23 4.03 5.66
N LEU A 52 -5.40 4.91 5.08
CA LEU A 52 -5.41 6.36 5.26
C LEU A 52 -5.57 7.02 3.89
N TYR A 53 -6.33 8.11 3.79
CA TYR A 53 -6.61 8.71 2.49
C TYR A 53 -6.01 10.10 2.30
N ASP A 54 -6.03 10.93 3.34
CA ASP A 54 -5.61 12.32 3.24
C ASP A 54 -4.16 12.54 3.68
N PRO A 55 -3.47 13.57 3.14
CA PRO A 55 -2.07 13.82 3.44
C PRO A 55 -1.77 14.03 4.93
N LEU A 56 -2.60 14.79 5.65
CA LEU A 56 -2.33 15.10 7.05
C LEU A 56 -2.36 13.84 7.92
N SER A 57 -3.35 12.96 7.72
CA SER A 57 -3.43 11.69 8.44
C SER A 57 -2.24 10.77 8.15
N ILE A 58 -1.75 10.77 6.91
CA ILE A 58 -0.57 10.01 6.49
C ILE A 58 0.69 10.58 7.19
N SER A 59 0.84 11.90 7.23
CA SER A 59 1.95 12.56 7.92
C SER A 59 1.92 12.32 9.43
N ASP A 60 0.76 12.40 10.08
CA ASP A 60 0.58 12.07 11.49
C ASP A 60 1.04 10.63 11.78
N ALA A 61 0.67 9.67 10.93
CA ALA A 61 1.08 8.28 11.08
C ALA A 61 2.61 8.12 10.91
N LEU A 62 3.21 8.78 9.90
CA LEU A 62 4.66 8.76 9.70
C LEU A 62 5.43 9.37 10.89
N PHE A 63 4.98 10.50 11.42
CA PHE A 63 5.54 11.07 12.64
C PHE A 63 5.44 10.09 13.81
N SER A 64 4.29 9.42 13.97
CA SER A 64 4.13 8.42 15.04
C SER A 64 5.14 7.27 14.93
N TYR A 65 5.47 6.83 13.72
CA TYR A 65 6.50 5.81 13.50
C TYR A 65 7.90 6.33 13.82
N ILE A 66 8.22 7.57 13.44
CA ILE A 66 9.53 8.18 13.71
C ILE A 66 9.73 8.34 15.22
N GLU A 67 8.73 8.87 15.92
CA GLU A 67 8.80 9.12 17.36
C GLU A 67 8.71 7.85 18.21
N ASN A 68 7.92 6.87 17.75
CA ASN A 68 7.66 5.59 18.41
C ASN A 68 7.29 5.71 19.90
N LYS A 69 6.47 6.71 20.23
CA LYS A 69 5.96 6.91 21.60
C LYS A 69 4.87 5.89 21.92
N PRO A 70 4.76 5.40 23.17
CA PRO A 70 3.66 4.50 23.56
C PRO A 70 2.30 5.12 23.26
N PHE A 71 1.39 4.34 22.67
CA PHE A 71 0.04 4.81 22.40
C PHE A 71 -0.79 4.81 23.68
N GLU A 72 -1.29 5.98 24.08
CA GLU A 72 -1.98 6.14 25.36
C GLU A 72 -3.47 5.80 25.30
N GLU A 73 -4.00 5.22 26.39
CA GLU A 73 -5.42 4.94 26.60
C GLU A 73 -6.34 6.14 26.34
N LYS A 74 -5.90 7.33 26.72
CA LYS A 74 -6.68 8.58 26.55
C LYS A 74 -6.96 8.92 25.09
N ASN A 75 -6.21 8.34 24.15
CA ASN A 75 -6.37 8.54 22.72
C ASN A 75 -7.38 7.56 22.10
N LEU A 76 -7.97 6.67 22.90
CA LEU A 76 -9.08 5.83 22.50
C LEU A 76 -10.42 6.41 22.92
N PHE A 77 -11.45 6.11 22.14
CA PHE A 77 -12.84 6.40 22.48
C PHE A 77 -13.71 5.18 22.22
N GLN A 78 -14.84 5.10 22.91
CA GLN A 78 -15.78 3.99 22.76
C GLN A 78 -17.02 4.42 21.96
N LEU A 79 -17.43 3.59 21.02
CA LEU A 79 -18.66 3.75 20.24
C LEU A 79 -19.26 2.39 19.95
N ASN A 80 -20.57 2.21 20.17
CA ASN A 80 -21.29 0.97 19.88
C ASN A 80 -20.62 -0.31 20.47
N GLY A 81 -20.04 -0.20 21.66
CA GLY A 81 -19.36 -1.32 22.34
C GLY A 81 -17.96 -1.65 21.82
N LEU A 82 -17.41 -0.85 20.91
CA LEU A 82 -16.05 -1.00 20.37
C LEU A 82 -15.17 0.18 20.79
N TRP A 83 -13.89 -0.10 21.00
CA TRP A 83 -12.84 0.89 21.19
C TRP A 83 -12.20 1.25 19.85
N HIS A 84 -12.01 2.55 19.64
CA HIS A 84 -11.55 3.14 18.39
C HIS A 84 -10.46 4.19 18.64
N SER A 85 -9.66 4.48 17.61
CA SER A 85 -8.73 5.60 17.57
C SER A 85 -9.03 6.46 16.34
N TRP A 86 -9.06 7.78 16.50
CA TRP A 86 -9.27 8.71 15.38
C TRP A 86 -8.15 8.66 14.33
N GLN A 87 -6.98 8.14 14.71
CA GLN A 87 -5.78 8.05 13.89
C GLN A 87 -5.64 6.70 13.17
N HIS A 88 -6.55 5.73 13.41
CA HIS A 88 -6.44 4.37 12.89
C HIS A 88 -7.71 3.95 12.17
N HIS A 89 -7.53 3.14 11.12
CA HIS A 89 -8.61 2.49 10.41
C HIS A 89 -9.37 1.51 11.32
N SER A 90 -10.63 1.23 10.97
CA SER A 90 -11.51 0.40 11.79
C SER A 90 -11.00 -1.03 12.02
N VAL A 91 -10.04 -1.53 11.23
CA VAL A 91 -9.38 -2.83 11.47
C VAL A 91 -8.65 -2.89 12.81
N PHE A 92 -8.30 -1.76 13.41
CA PHE A 92 -7.72 -1.70 14.76
C PHE A 92 -8.77 -1.70 15.87
N SER A 93 -10.05 -1.52 15.53
CA SER A 93 -11.12 -1.43 16.53
C SER A 93 -11.44 -2.79 17.13
N GLY A 94 -11.86 -2.82 18.40
CA GLY A 94 -12.15 -4.07 19.10
C GLY A 94 -12.95 -3.87 20.37
N VAL A 95 -13.53 -4.95 20.89
CA VAL A 95 -14.34 -4.93 22.12
C VAL A 95 -13.51 -4.71 23.38
N ASN A 96 -12.26 -5.21 23.39
CA ASN A 96 -11.34 -5.11 24.52
C ASN A 96 -10.33 -3.98 24.28
N LYS A 97 -10.31 -3.00 25.19
CA LYS A 97 -9.47 -1.79 25.09
C LYS A 97 -7.98 -2.13 25.06
N GLU A 98 -7.55 -3.01 25.95
CA GLU A 98 -6.14 -3.40 26.12
C GLU A 98 -5.61 -4.07 24.85
N SER A 99 -6.42 -4.93 24.23
CA SER A 99 -6.11 -5.59 22.96
C SER A 99 -6.00 -4.60 21.80
N VAL A 100 -6.84 -3.56 21.78
CA VAL A 100 -6.75 -2.48 20.77
C VAL A 100 -5.45 -1.69 20.92
N LEU A 101 -5.10 -1.32 22.16
CA LEU A 101 -3.84 -0.61 22.44
C LEU A 101 -2.62 -1.44 22.09
N GLN A 102 -2.64 -2.72 22.45
CA GLN A 102 -1.56 -3.64 22.13
C GLN A 102 -1.39 -3.74 20.62
N LYS A 103 -2.48 -3.96 19.87
CA LYS A 103 -2.44 -4.05 18.41
C LYS A 103 -1.87 -2.78 17.76
N ILE A 104 -2.29 -1.61 18.21
CA ILE A 104 -1.78 -0.31 17.72
C ILE A 104 -0.28 -0.20 18.04
N THR A 105 0.11 -0.45 19.29
CA THR A 105 1.49 -0.29 19.77
C THR A 105 2.45 -1.26 19.05
N GLU A 106 2.04 -2.51 18.86
CA GLU A 106 2.81 -3.51 18.12
C GLU A 106 2.97 -3.12 16.65
N SER A 107 1.90 -2.65 16.00
CA SER A 107 1.97 -2.22 14.60
C SER A 107 2.85 -0.99 14.43
N GLN A 108 2.74 0.00 15.32
CA GLN A 108 3.60 1.19 15.33
C GLN A 108 5.08 0.84 15.57
N SER A 109 5.35 -0.06 16.52
CA SER A 109 6.72 -0.50 16.83
C SER A 109 7.34 -1.27 15.65
N CYS A 110 6.55 -2.12 15.00
CA CYS A 110 6.95 -2.81 13.78
C CYS A 110 7.27 -1.81 12.66
N ALA A 111 6.39 -0.81 12.45
CA ALA A 111 6.58 0.24 11.47
C ALA A 111 7.84 1.08 11.75
N HIS A 112 8.10 1.45 13.01
CA HIS A 112 9.31 2.17 13.40
C HIS A 112 10.59 1.42 13.00
N VAL A 113 10.69 0.14 13.39
CA VAL A 113 11.87 -0.69 13.10
C VAL A 113 12.02 -0.91 11.60
N PHE A 114 10.92 -1.15 10.90
CA PHE A 114 10.94 -1.35 9.46
C PHE A 114 11.33 -0.09 8.71
N LEU A 115 10.72 1.06 9.02
CA LEU A 115 10.96 2.35 8.37
C LEU A 115 12.42 2.80 8.49
N LYS A 116 13.08 2.49 9.62
CA LYS A 116 14.50 2.76 9.83
C LYS A 116 15.41 2.06 8.82
N ASN A 117 14.97 0.92 8.30
CA ASN A 117 15.70 0.09 7.34
C ASN A 117 15.05 0.04 5.96
N ALA A 118 13.93 0.76 5.76
CA ALA A 118 13.21 0.78 4.50
C ALA A 118 14.06 1.46 3.42
N THR A 119 14.04 0.91 2.21
CA THR A 119 14.69 1.55 1.06
C THR A 119 13.70 2.33 0.23
N CYS A 120 12.41 1.96 0.28
CA CYS A 120 11.31 2.64 -0.42
C CYS A 120 10.11 2.84 0.50
N LEU A 121 9.50 4.02 0.42
CA LEU A 121 8.22 4.38 1.02
C LEU A 121 7.26 4.80 -0.09
N PHE A 122 6.19 4.04 -0.29
CA PHE A 122 5.10 4.40 -1.21
C PHE A 122 3.96 5.06 -0.44
N ILE A 123 3.56 6.25 -0.87
CA ILE A 123 2.44 7.00 -0.32
C ILE A 123 1.35 7.14 -1.39
N THR A 124 0.24 6.44 -1.20
CA THR A 124 -0.90 6.44 -2.13
C THR A 124 -2.04 7.33 -1.60
N PHE A 125 -2.10 8.58 -2.03
CA PHE A 125 -3.14 9.50 -1.58
C PHE A 125 -4.52 9.13 -2.15
N GLY A 126 -5.55 9.19 -1.31
CA GLY A 126 -6.95 8.99 -1.71
C GLY A 126 -7.67 10.30 -1.99
N THR A 127 -7.66 11.21 -1.02
CA THR A 127 -8.46 12.45 -1.08
C THR A 127 -7.73 13.61 -0.41
N ALA A 128 -7.90 14.83 -0.91
CA ALA A 128 -7.49 16.06 -0.24
C ALA A 128 -8.56 16.56 0.75
N PHE A 129 -9.66 15.83 0.92
CA PHE A 129 -10.63 16.11 1.98
C PHE A 129 -10.12 15.59 3.31
N ASN A 130 -10.05 16.49 4.27
CA ASN A 130 -9.68 16.22 5.64
C ASN A 130 -10.87 16.43 6.58
N TYR A 131 -10.86 15.74 7.72
CA TYR A 131 -11.87 15.86 8.77
C TYR A 131 -11.22 16.26 10.09
N LEU A 132 -11.73 17.32 10.70
CA LEU A 132 -11.34 17.76 12.03
C LEU A 132 -12.49 17.51 13.01
N LEU A 133 -12.18 17.01 14.21
CA LEU A 133 -13.17 16.86 15.26
C LEU A 133 -13.55 18.24 15.83
N LYS A 134 -14.84 18.57 15.89
CA LYS A 134 -15.29 19.90 16.34
C LYS A 134 -14.95 20.21 17.80
N SER A 135 -14.82 19.20 18.64
CA SER A 135 -14.60 19.40 20.08
C SER A 135 -13.20 19.87 20.43
N ASN A 136 -12.19 19.53 19.62
CA ASN A 136 -10.78 19.80 19.94
C ASN A 136 -9.91 20.09 18.71
N SER A 137 -10.50 20.21 17.52
CA SER A 137 -9.80 20.40 16.24
C SER A 137 -8.77 19.32 15.90
N GLN A 138 -8.91 18.12 16.47
CA GLN A 138 -8.03 17.00 16.18
C GLN A 138 -8.26 16.49 14.75
N ASN A 139 -7.18 16.17 14.05
CA ASN A 139 -7.22 15.48 12.76
C ASN A 139 -7.80 14.05 12.90
N VAL A 140 -8.69 13.67 11.98
CA VAL A 140 -9.41 12.40 11.99
C VAL A 140 -9.17 11.62 10.70
N ALA A 141 -8.37 10.57 10.80
CA ALA A 141 -8.12 9.61 9.74
C ALA A 141 -9.35 8.73 9.43
N ASN A 142 -10.15 8.41 10.45
CA ASN A 142 -11.35 7.60 10.30
C ASN A 142 -12.47 8.09 11.22
N CYS A 143 -13.63 8.42 10.64
CA CYS A 143 -14.79 8.93 11.39
C CYS A 143 -15.54 7.83 12.16
N HIS A 144 -15.22 6.54 11.99
CA HIS A 144 -15.82 5.39 12.68
C HIS A 144 -17.36 5.38 12.70
N LYS A 145 -17.98 5.85 11.60
CA LYS A 145 -19.44 6.02 11.44
C LYS A 145 -20.10 6.95 12.45
N VAL A 146 -19.33 7.78 13.16
CA VAL A 146 -19.86 8.88 13.98
C VAL A 146 -20.57 9.89 13.06
N SER A 147 -21.61 10.52 13.60
CA SER A 147 -22.40 11.53 12.87
C SER A 147 -21.49 12.62 12.28
N GLY A 148 -21.69 12.92 11.00
CA GLY A 148 -20.97 13.96 10.26
C GLY A 148 -21.01 15.34 10.93
N ASN A 149 -22.05 15.61 11.73
CA ASN A 149 -22.18 16.87 12.48
C ASN A 149 -21.09 17.07 13.54
N SER A 150 -20.37 16.02 13.91
CA SER A 150 -19.25 16.06 14.86
C SER A 150 -17.95 16.56 14.23
N PHE A 151 -17.90 16.67 12.90
CA PHE A 151 -16.68 16.97 12.15
C PHE A 151 -16.81 18.25 11.33
N ILE A 152 -15.68 18.92 11.14
CA ILE A 152 -15.49 19.96 10.14
C ILE A 152 -14.80 19.28 8.97
N LYS A 153 -15.41 19.36 7.78
CA LYS A 153 -14.85 18.78 6.57
C LYS A 153 -14.22 19.88 5.72
N ASN A 154 -12.93 19.75 5.43
CA ASN A 154 -12.16 20.73 4.68
C ASN A 154 -11.57 20.11 3.43
N LEU A 155 -11.62 20.83 2.30
CA LEU A 155 -10.79 20.51 1.15
C LEU A 155 -9.46 21.24 1.31
N LEU A 156 -8.41 20.50 1.67
CA LEU A 156 -7.09 21.06 1.98
C LEU A 156 -6.53 21.85 0.80
N PRO A 157 -6.06 23.10 0.99
CA PRO A 157 -5.30 23.83 -0.02
C PRO A 157 -4.00 23.10 -0.38
N VAL A 158 -3.53 23.27 -1.62
CA VAL A 158 -2.26 22.68 -2.10
C VAL A 158 -1.09 23.09 -1.19
N GLU A 159 -1.06 24.37 -0.79
CA GLU A 159 -0.02 24.92 0.08
C GLU A 159 0.03 24.26 1.46
N GLU A 160 -1.13 23.93 2.03
CA GLU A 160 -1.21 23.25 3.31
C GLU A 160 -0.69 21.81 3.20
N ILE A 161 -1.09 21.10 2.15
CA ILE A 161 -0.59 19.75 1.85
C ILE A 161 0.93 19.79 1.66
N ARG A 162 1.44 20.75 0.87
CA ARG A 162 2.87 20.90 0.61
C ARG A 162 3.65 21.15 1.90
N ALA A 163 3.19 22.07 2.74
CA ALA A 163 3.86 22.41 3.99
C ALA A 163 3.94 21.21 4.94
N ASP A 164 2.84 20.47 5.07
CA ASP A 164 2.78 19.24 5.88
C ASP A 164 3.71 18.15 5.33
N LEU A 165 3.66 17.87 4.03
CA LEU A 165 4.54 16.89 3.39
C LEU A 165 6.02 17.30 3.51
N GLN A 166 6.34 18.58 3.35
CA GLN A 166 7.70 19.07 3.52
C GLN A 166 8.21 18.84 4.96
N SER A 167 7.36 19.07 5.96
CA SER A 167 7.68 18.81 7.37
C SER A 167 8.00 17.33 7.62
N VAL A 168 7.10 16.43 7.21
CA VAL A 168 7.29 14.99 7.46
C VAL A 168 8.45 14.40 6.66
N ILE A 169 8.69 14.86 5.43
CA ILE A 169 9.83 14.41 4.61
C ILE A 169 11.14 14.85 5.25
N THR A 170 11.24 16.07 5.78
CA THR A 170 12.45 16.49 6.49
C THR A 170 12.69 15.66 7.76
N ALA A 171 11.64 15.24 8.46
CA ALA A 171 11.78 14.31 9.58
C ALA A 171 12.22 12.91 9.10
N LEU A 172 11.67 12.40 8.00
CA LEU A 172 12.06 11.13 7.39
C LEU A 172 13.51 11.14 6.90
N GLU A 173 13.97 12.23 6.26
CA GLU A 173 15.36 12.39 5.80
C GLU A 173 16.36 12.29 6.96
N ARG A 174 15.99 12.82 8.14
CA ARG A 174 16.79 12.71 9.38
C ARG A 174 16.73 11.31 9.98
N PHE A 175 15.58 10.64 9.88
CA PHE A 175 15.35 9.32 10.46
C PHE A 175 16.00 8.20 9.62
N ASN A 176 15.91 8.30 8.30
CA ASN A 176 16.46 7.39 7.31
C ASN A 176 16.84 8.16 6.04
N SER A 177 18.11 8.56 5.94
CA SER A 177 18.61 9.40 4.84
C SER A 177 18.69 8.70 3.48
N GLN A 178 18.54 7.37 3.44
CA GLN A 178 18.59 6.56 2.20
C GLN A 178 17.20 6.24 1.65
N LEU A 179 16.14 6.65 2.37
CA LEU A 179 14.76 6.36 1.99
C LEU A 179 14.39 7.09 0.70
N LYS A 180 13.90 6.32 -0.28
CA LYS A 180 13.25 6.87 -1.47
C LYS A 180 11.75 6.97 -1.20
N ILE A 181 11.15 8.11 -1.47
CA ILE A 181 9.74 8.38 -1.24
C ILE A 181 9.05 8.44 -2.60
N ILE A 182 8.06 7.59 -2.82
CA ILE A 182 7.31 7.52 -4.07
C ILE A 182 5.87 7.88 -3.78
N PHE A 183 5.45 9.04 -4.25
CA PHE A 183 4.06 9.46 -4.21
C PHE A 183 3.28 8.84 -5.37
N THR A 184 2.01 8.58 -5.12
CA THR A 184 1.05 8.24 -6.16
C THR A 184 -0.34 8.66 -5.71
N VAL A 185 -1.22 8.96 -6.66
CA VAL A 185 -2.62 9.26 -6.36
C VAL A 185 -3.47 8.06 -6.74
N SER A 186 -4.34 7.64 -5.84
CA SER A 186 -5.20 6.49 -6.04
C SER A 186 -6.16 6.72 -7.22
N PRO A 187 -6.32 5.77 -8.15
CA PRO A 187 -7.31 5.82 -9.22
C PRO A 187 -8.76 5.62 -8.75
N VAL A 188 -8.98 5.27 -7.47
CA VAL A 188 -10.32 5.13 -6.89
C VAL A 188 -11.03 6.48 -6.84
N LYS A 189 -12.24 6.54 -7.39
CA LYS A 189 -13.04 7.77 -7.44
C LYS A 189 -13.75 8.06 -6.12
N HIS A 190 -13.46 9.18 -5.47
CA HIS A 190 -14.16 9.62 -4.25
C HIS A 190 -15.47 10.34 -4.58
N ILE A 191 -16.44 9.63 -5.17
CA ILE A 191 -17.68 10.24 -5.68
C ILE A 191 -18.71 10.62 -4.60
N LYS A 192 -18.51 10.22 -3.34
CA LYS A 192 -19.42 10.56 -2.23
C LYS A 192 -19.61 12.07 -2.07
N ASP A 193 -18.60 12.83 -2.48
CA ASP A 193 -18.57 14.29 -2.35
C ASP A 193 -19.01 15.01 -3.63
N GLY A 194 -19.21 14.27 -4.71
CA GLY A 194 -19.46 14.80 -6.04
C GLY A 194 -18.27 14.62 -7.00
N ILE A 195 -18.58 14.59 -8.29
CA ILE A 195 -17.56 14.39 -9.35
C ILE A 195 -16.63 15.60 -9.49
N ILE A 196 -17.14 16.82 -9.23
CA ILE A 196 -16.35 18.06 -9.27
C ILE A 196 -15.37 18.05 -8.09
N GLU A 197 -15.85 17.69 -6.92
CA GLU A 197 -15.11 17.59 -5.67
C GLU A 197 -14.01 16.53 -5.77
N ASN A 198 -14.31 15.36 -6.35
CA ASN A 198 -13.29 14.36 -6.64
C ASN A 198 -12.20 14.92 -7.54
N SER A 199 -12.54 15.55 -8.66
CA SER A 199 -11.54 16.11 -9.58
C SER A 199 -10.68 17.19 -8.93
N ARG A 200 -11.30 18.12 -8.18
CA ARG A 200 -10.57 19.15 -7.42
C ARG A 200 -9.64 18.52 -6.39
N SER A 201 -10.11 17.52 -5.67
CA SER A 201 -9.33 16.80 -4.67
C SER A 201 -8.12 16.11 -5.30
N LYS A 202 -8.30 15.34 -6.37
CA LYS A 202 -7.22 14.63 -7.07
C LYS A 202 -6.20 15.61 -7.63
N ALA A 203 -6.65 16.68 -8.29
CA ALA A 203 -5.76 17.71 -8.83
C ALA A 203 -4.86 18.34 -7.76
N ARG A 204 -5.38 18.61 -6.56
CA ARG A 204 -4.57 19.15 -5.46
C ARG A 204 -3.52 18.17 -4.95
N LEU A 205 -3.85 16.88 -4.87
CA LEU A 205 -2.91 15.83 -4.45
C LEU A 205 -1.80 15.63 -5.49
N ILE A 206 -2.16 15.60 -6.78
CA ILE A 206 -1.22 15.48 -7.89
C ILE A 206 -0.24 16.65 -7.86
N GLU A 207 -0.75 17.88 -7.80
CA GLU A 207 0.08 19.09 -7.74
C GLU A 207 1.04 19.08 -6.54
N ALA A 208 0.52 18.83 -5.33
CA ALA A 208 1.36 18.82 -4.14
C ALA A 208 2.45 17.72 -4.20
N ALA A 209 2.12 16.54 -4.73
CA ALA A 209 3.07 15.45 -4.89
C ALA A 209 4.18 15.78 -5.91
N HIS A 210 3.81 16.41 -7.03
CA HIS A 210 4.77 16.83 -8.06
C HIS A 210 5.71 17.92 -7.56
N VAL A 211 5.20 18.95 -6.89
CA VAL A 211 6.03 20.02 -6.32
C VAL A 211 7.10 19.45 -5.40
N ILE A 212 6.71 18.53 -4.50
CA ILE A 212 7.67 17.85 -3.61
C ILE A 212 8.67 16.99 -4.39
N ALA A 213 8.22 16.23 -5.39
CA ALA A 213 9.08 15.37 -6.21
C ALA A 213 10.11 16.17 -7.03
N GLU A 214 9.78 17.40 -7.42
CA GLU A 214 10.68 18.32 -8.12
C GLU A 214 11.68 18.99 -7.17
N GLU A 215 11.26 19.30 -5.94
CA GLU A 215 12.10 19.95 -4.93
C GLU A 215 13.09 18.97 -4.26
N LYS A 216 12.78 17.67 -4.20
CA LYS A 216 13.52 16.67 -3.42
C LYS A 216 14.12 15.57 -4.29
N LYS A 217 15.44 15.41 -4.22
CA LYS A 217 16.19 14.39 -4.99
C LYS A 217 15.77 12.93 -4.75
N ASN A 218 15.26 12.62 -3.56
CA ASN A 218 14.84 11.28 -3.17
C ASN A 218 13.31 11.11 -3.18
N ALA A 219 12.57 12.05 -3.76
CA ALA A 219 11.13 11.98 -3.93
C ALA A 219 10.76 11.79 -5.39
N PHE A 220 9.74 10.98 -5.65
CA PHE A 220 9.34 10.58 -6.99
C PHE A 220 7.82 10.50 -7.07
N TYR A 221 7.27 10.55 -8.29
CA TYR A 221 5.85 10.38 -8.54
C TYR A 221 5.61 9.20 -9.50
N PHE A 222 4.76 8.26 -9.09
CA PHE A 222 4.28 7.17 -9.95
C PHE A 222 2.81 7.42 -10.36
N PRO A 223 2.49 7.47 -11.66
CA PRO A 223 1.22 7.98 -12.16
C PRO A 223 0.09 6.93 -12.20
N SER A 224 -0.23 6.30 -11.07
CA SER A 224 -1.27 5.25 -11.03
C SER A 224 -2.68 5.79 -11.31
N TYR A 225 -2.96 7.05 -10.96
CA TYR A 225 -4.22 7.71 -11.28
C TYR A 225 -4.38 7.83 -12.80
N GLU A 226 -3.41 8.46 -13.45
CA GLU A 226 -3.39 8.80 -14.88
C GLU A 226 -3.39 7.53 -15.75
N ILE A 227 -2.69 6.47 -15.32
CA ILE A 227 -2.74 5.17 -16.00
C ILE A 227 -4.18 4.65 -16.08
N VAL A 228 -4.94 4.72 -14.99
CA VAL A 228 -6.32 4.21 -15.01
C VAL A 228 -7.27 5.21 -15.68
N THR A 229 -7.13 6.50 -15.41
CA THR A 229 -8.09 7.51 -15.89
C THR A 229 -7.91 7.88 -17.35
N ASP A 230 -6.68 7.93 -17.84
CA ASP A 230 -6.35 8.49 -19.15
C ASP A 230 -5.81 7.45 -20.12
N VAL A 231 -5.03 6.47 -19.64
CA VAL A 231 -4.50 5.39 -20.50
C VAL A 231 -5.55 4.31 -20.73
N LEU A 232 -6.13 3.75 -19.67
CA LEU A 232 -7.17 2.71 -19.77
C LEU A 232 -8.53 3.28 -20.17
N ARG A 233 -8.91 4.42 -19.58
CA ARG A 233 -10.04 5.31 -19.96
C ARG A 233 -11.36 4.64 -20.39
N ASP A 234 -11.72 3.51 -19.76
CA ASP A 234 -12.95 2.76 -20.07
C ASP A 234 -13.57 2.15 -18.79
N TYR A 235 -14.90 2.19 -18.66
CA TYR A 235 -15.62 1.63 -17.50
C TYR A 235 -15.45 0.11 -17.34
N ARG A 236 -15.05 -0.61 -18.38
CA ARG A 236 -14.72 -2.04 -18.31
C ARG A 236 -13.57 -2.35 -17.34
N PHE A 237 -12.80 -1.34 -16.96
CA PHE A 237 -11.71 -1.43 -16.00
C PHE A 237 -12.11 -1.07 -14.56
N PHE A 238 -13.41 -0.86 -14.32
CA PHE A 238 -13.95 -0.60 -12.98
C PHE A 238 -14.81 -1.78 -12.50
N LYS A 239 -14.92 -1.91 -11.17
CA LYS A 239 -15.85 -2.82 -10.50
C LYS A 239 -17.29 -2.32 -10.73
N LYS A 240 -18.27 -3.12 -10.32
CA LYS A 240 -19.71 -2.82 -10.50
C LYS A 240 -20.15 -1.49 -9.87
N ASP A 241 -19.41 -0.98 -8.90
CA ASP A 241 -19.67 0.33 -8.29
C ASP A 241 -19.20 1.53 -9.14
N LEU A 242 -18.52 1.28 -10.27
CA LEU A 242 -17.98 2.28 -11.21
C LEU A 242 -16.97 3.25 -10.57
N VAL A 243 -16.45 2.88 -9.40
CA VAL A 243 -15.59 3.72 -8.55
C VAL A 243 -14.23 3.07 -8.35
N HIS A 244 -14.20 1.79 -8.03
CA HIS A 244 -12.97 1.06 -7.78
C HIS A 244 -12.47 0.43 -9.08
N PRO A 245 -11.17 0.49 -9.40
CA PRO A 245 -10.61 -0.30 -10.48
C PRO A 245 -10.83 -1.80 -10.22
N ASN A 246 -11.01 -2.58 -11.28
CA ASN A 246 -11.08 -4.03 -11.19
C ASN A 246 -9.69 -4.68 -11.35
N GLU A 247 -9.64 -6.00 -11.26
CA GLU A 247 -8.41 -6.79 -11.34
C GLU A 247 -7.59 -6.46 -12.59
N MET A 248 -8.22 -6.42 -13.77
CA MET A 248 -7.57 -6.08 -15.04
C MET A 248 -6.89 -4.71 -15.01
N ALA A 249 -7.52 -3.69 -14.40
CA ALA A 249 -6.87 -2.40 -14.21
C ALA A 249 -5.71 -2.46 -13.22
N THR A 250 -5.88 -3.14 -12.09
CA THR A 250 -4.81 -3.28 -11.10
C THR A 250 -3.61 -4.05 -11.64
N ASP A 251 -3.84 -5.06 -12.49
CA ASP A 251 -2.79 -5.81 -13.17
C ASP A 251 -2.03 -4.93 -14.16
N PHE A 252 -2.75 -4.13 -14.95
CA PHE A 252 -2.12 -3.22 -15.89
C PHE A 252 -1.28 -2.15 -15.18
N VAL A 253 -1.76 -1.58 -14.06
CA VAL A 253 -0.95 -0.65 -13.25
C VAL A 253 0.28 -1.36 -12.68
N PHE A 254 0.15 -2.63 -12.24
CA PHE A 254 1.26 -3.41 -11.73
C PHE A 254 2.29 -3.79 -12.82
N GLU A 255 1.84 -4.02 -14.05
CA GLU A 255 2.72 -4.19 -15.21
C GLU A 255 3.57 -2.92 -15.41
N LYS A 256 2.94 -1.73 -15.42
CA LYS A 256 3.67 -0.46 -15.54
C LYS A 256 4.59 -0.19 -14.34
N PHE A 257 4.17 -0.58 -13.15
CA PHE A 257 5.03 -0.55 -11.96
C PHE A 257 6.28 -1.43 -12.15
N SER A 258 6.10 -2.67 -12.62
CA SER A 258 7.18 -3.62 -12.88
C SER A 258 8.12 -3.12 -13.98
N GLU A 259 7.59 -2.50 -15.04
CA GLU A 259 8.39 -1.84 -16.08
C GLU A 259 9.26 -0.71 -15.53
N SER A 260 8.68 0.13 -14.67
CA SER A 260 9.34 1.29 -14.08
C SER A 260 10.40 0.95 -13.04
N PHE A 261 10.13 -0.03 -12.16
CA PHE A 261 10.94 -0.25 -10.97
C PHE A 261 11.79 -1.51 -11.02
N PHE A 262 11.45 -2.53 -11.82
CA PHE A 262 12.19 -3.80 -11.78
C PHE A 262 13.19 -3.92 -12.93
N ASP A 263 14.41 -4.28 -12.58
CA ASP A 263 15.45 -4.66 -13.54
C ASP A 263 15.23 -6.08 -14.09
N HIS A 264 16.08 -6.47 -15.03
CA HIS A 264 15.99 -7.77 -15.68
C HIS A 264 16.19 -8.93 -14.69
N GLU A 265 17.10 -8.79 -13.72
CA GLU A 265 17.35 -9.82 -12.70
C GLU A 265 16.11 -10.02 -11.83
N THR A 266 15.52 -8.93 -11.33
CA THR A 266 14.30 -8.97 -10.50
C THR A 266 13.15 -9.61 -11.26
N LYS A 267 12.92 -9.24 -12.52
CA LYS A 267 11.89 -9.86 -13.38
C LYS A 267 12.13 -11.35 -13.60
N SER A 268 13.40 -11.76 -13.76
CA SER A 268 13.74 -13.18 -13.88
C SER A 268 13.43 -13.97 -12.60
N ILE A 269 13.62 -13.39 -11.41
CA ILE A 269 13.30 -14.04 -10.14
C ILE A 269 11.78 -14.15 -9.98
N ILE A 270 11.05 -13.07 -10.28
CA ILE A 270 9.57 -13.04 -10.27
C ILE A 270 9.00 -14.20 -11.10
N ASN A 271 9.49 -14.39 -12.33
CA ASN A 271 9.03 -15.47 -13.21
C ASN A 271 9.22 -16.88 -12.60
N GLU A 272 10.29 -17.11 -11.82
CA GLU A 272 10.49 -18.40 -11.16
C GLU A 272 9.57 -18.58 -9.94
N ILE A 273 9.33 -17.51 -9.18
CA ILE A 273 8.39 -17.51 -8.04
C ILE A 273 6.95 -17.74 -8.50
N GLU A 274 6.54 -17.10 -9.60
CA GLU A 274 5.20 -17.24 -10.15
C GLU A 274 4.92 -18.67 -10.61
N LYS A 275 5.89 -19.36 -11.21
CA LYS A 275 5.75 -20.78 -11.59
C LYS A 275 5.44 -21.66 -10.37
N VAL A 276 6.19 -21.48 -9.27
CA VAL A 276 5.99 -22.25 -8.03
C VAL A 276 4.66 -21.90 -7.38
N THR A 277 4.33 -20.61 -7.31
CA THR A 277 3.10 -20.13 -6.68
C THR A 277 1.86 -20.58 -7.47
N ALA A 278 1.92 -20.54 -8.80
CA ALA A 278 0.87 -21.05 -9.67
C ALA A 278 0.70 -22.57 -9.52
N ALA A 279 1.80 -23.31 -9.44
CA ALA A 279 1.79 -24.75 -9.18
C ALA A 279 1.13 -25.07 -7.82
N ALA A 280 1.41 -24.27 -6.78
CA ALA A 280 0.81 -24.45 -5.45
C ALA A 280 -0.69 -24.12 -5.45
N ASN A 281 -1.11 -23.11 -6.21
CA ASN A 281 -2.52 -22.72 -6.31
C ASN A 281 -3.36 -23.66 -7.19
N HIS A 282 -2.73 -24.51 -8.00
CA HIS A 282 -3.44 -25.46 -8.85
C HIS A 282 -4.11 -26.55 -7.99
N LYS A 283 -5.40 -26.81 -8.25
CA LYS A 283 -6.15 -27.89 -7.59
C LYS A 283 -5.93 -29.19 -8.38
N PRO A 284 -5.23 -30.20 -7.83
CA PRO A 284 -5.02 -31.47 -8.52
C PRO A 284 -6.34 -32.26 -8.64
N PHE A 285 -6.58 -32.84 -9.82
CA PHE A 285 -7.73 -33.72 -10.08
C PHE A 285 -7.58 -35.10 -9.43
N GLU A 286 -6.39 -35.69 -9.46
CA GLU A 286 -6.11 -37.03 -8.91
C GLU A 286 -4.99 -37.00 -7.87
N LYS A 287 -5.33 -36.59 -6.64
CA LYS A 287 -4.38 -36.42 -5.52
C LYS A 287 -3.61 -37.68 -5.14
N GLU A 288 -4.17 -38.85 -5.41
CA GLU A 288 -3.58 -40.13 -5.02
C GLU A 288 -2.78 -40.80 -6.15
N SER A 289 -2.70 -40.21 -7.34
CA SER A 289 -1.95 -40.79 -8.45
C SER A 289 -0.42 -40.71 -8.21
N GLU A 290 0.33 -41.68 -8.73
CA GLU A 290 1.80 -41.63 -8.71
C GLU A 290 2.35 -40.40 -9.45
N LYS A 291 1.67 -39.97 -10.52
CA LYS A 291 2.02 -38.76 -11.27
C LYS A 291 1.91 -37.50 -10.41
N HIS A 292 0.89 -37.41 -9.54
CA HIS A 292 0.77 -36.29 -8.61
C HIS A 292 1.90 -36.30 -7.58
N GLN A 293 2.30 -37.47 -7.08
CA GLN A 293 3.44 -37.58 -6.16
C GLN A 293 4.76 -37.16 -6.83
N GLN A 294 5.01 -37.59 -8.07
CA GLN A 294 6.17 -37.15 -8.86
C GLN A 294 6.17 -35.63 -9.07
N PHE A 295 5.01 -35.04 -9.37
CA PHE A 295 4.85 -33.59 -9.46
C PHE A 295 5.20 -32.89 -8.14
N ILE A 296 4.70 -33.37 -7.00
CA ILE A 296 5.00 -32.81 -5.67
C ILE A 296 6.52 -32.84 -5.41
N PHE A 297 7.18 -33.98 -5.63
CA PHE A 297 8.62 -34.08 -5.44
C PHE A 297 9.39 -33.09 -6.32
N ALA A 298 9.01 -32.97 -7.60
CA ALA A 298 9.62 -32.00 -8.51
C ALA A 298 9.41 -30.54 -8.06
N GLN A 299 8.26 -30.20 -7.47
CA GLN A 299 8.04 -28.86 -6.91
C GLN A 299 8.89 -28.60 -5.67
N ILE A 300 9.03 -29.59 -4.77
CA ILE A 300 9.89 -29.46 -3.58
C ILE A 300 11.36 -29.28 -4.00
N GLU A 301 11.85 -30.08 -4.96
CA GLU A 301 13.20 -29.93 -5.50
C GLU A 301 13.41 -28.56 -6.16
N ASN A 302 12.41 -28.07 -6.91
CA ASN A 302 12.46 -26.74 -7.50
C ASN A 302 12.52 -25.64 -6.43
N ILE A 303 11.74 -25.77 -5.34
CA ILE A 303 11.81 -24.87 -4.19
C ILE A 303 13.20 -24.91 -3.56
N ASP A 304 13.79 -26.08 -3.32
CA ASP A 304 15.14 -26.23 -2.77
C ASP A 304 16.19 -25.52 -3.64
N ARG A 305 16.12 -25.72 -4.96
CA ARG A 305 16.99 -25.04 -5.94
C ARG A 305 16.83 -23.52 -5.88
N LEU A 306 15.60 -23.02 -5.80
CA LEU A 306 15.34 -21.58 -5.71
C LEU A 306 15.79 -20.99 -4.39
N GLN A 307 15.63 -21.69 -3.27
CA GLN A 307 16.10 -21.23 -1.96
C GLN A 307 17.64 -21.23 -1.87
N GLN A 308 18.31 -22.18 -2.53
CA GLN A 308 19.77 -22.16 -2.66
C GLN A 308 20.25 -20.97 -3.52
N LYS A 309 19.57 -20.70 -4.64
CA LYS A 309 19.92 -19.62 -5.56
C LYS A 309 19.55 -18.23 -5.02
N PHE A 310 18.43 -18.13 -4.32
CA PHE A 310 17.85 -16.89 -3.79
C PHE A 310 17.46 -17.05 -2.31
N PRO A 311 18.44 -17.07 -1.37
CA PRO A 311 18.18 -17.35 0.05
C PRO A 311 17.24 -16.36 0.74
N PHE A 312 17.04 -15.18 0.14
CA PHE A 312 16.15 -14.13 0.64
C PHE A 312 14.68 -14.34 0.26
N VAL A 313 14.36 -15.25 -0.66
CA VAL A 313 12.98 -15.55 -1.07
C VAL A 313 12.36 -16.57 -0.12
N ASN A 314 11.25 -16.22 0.53
CA ASN A 314 10.53 -17.13 1.42
C ASN A 314 9.44 -17.91 0.67
N LEU A 315 9.68 -19.20 0.44
CA LEU A 315 8.74 -20.16 -0.16
C LEU A 315 8.24 -21.21 0.85
N SER A 316 8.31 -20.91 2.15
CA SER A 316 7.98 -21.89 3.20
C SER A 316 6.53 -22.35 3.15
N ASN A 317 5.61 -21.46 2.78
CA ASN A 317 4.18 -21.79 2.67
C ASN A 317 3.93 -22.76 1.51
N GLU A 318 4.52 -22.48 0.34
CA GLU A 318 4.43 -23.35 -0.83
C GLU A 318 5.06 -24.72 -0.54
N ARG A 319 6.22 -24.72 0.13
CA ARG A 319 6.87 -25.96 0.57
C ARG A 319 5.97 -26.77 1.49
N GLN A 320 5.41 -26.14 2.52
CA GLN A 320 4.52 -26.80 3.47
C GLN A 320 3.27 -27.35 2.77
N TYR A 321 2.71 -26.60 1.81
CA TYR A 321 1.57 -27.06 1.02
C TYR A 321 1.89 -28.34 0.23
N PHE A 322 3.02 -28.37 -0.47
CA PHE A 322 3.42 -29.58 -1.21
C PHE A 322 3.75 -30.74 -0.28
N GLN A 323 4.46 -30.50 0.82
CA GLN A 323 4.78 -31.52 1.82
C GLN A 323 3.52 -32.11 2.46
N SER A 324 2.47 -31.31 2.67
CA SER A 324 1.20 -31.78 3.24
C SER A 324 0.44 -32.76 2.33
N GLN A 325 0.87 -32.92 1.07
CA GLN A 325 0.27 -33.80 0.09
C GLN A 325 1.12 -35.05 -0.22
N LEU A 326 2.29 -35.18 0.41
CA LEU A 326 3.08 -36.41 0.34
C LEU A 326 2.34 -37.55 1.03
N LYS A 327 2.44 -38.75 0.45
CA LYS A 327 1.89 -39.98 1.03
C LYS A 327 2.75 -40.55 2.15
#